data_AF-A0A7Y8TS83-F1
#
_entry.id   AF-A0A7Y8TS83-F1
#
_cell.length_a   1.000
_cell.length_b   1.000
_cell.length_c   1.000
_cell.angle_alpha   90.00
_cell.angle_beta   90.00
_cell.angle_gamma   90.00
#
_symmetry.space_group_name_H-M   'P 1'
#
loop_
_entity.id
_entity.type
_entity.pdbx_description
1 polymer ?
#
loop_
_entity_poly.entity_id
_entity_poly.type
_entity_poly.pdbx_seq_one_letter_code
_entity_poly.pdbx_strand_id
1 'polypeptide(L)' 'ARNENTNGLIRQYLPKSSSFDDVSNEQIEQIEFALNHRPRKTLGWYTPSEVMAGFYTVALAA' A
#
# COMPACT_ATOMS: atom_id res chain seq x y z
N ALA A 1 10.96 -1.27 11.33
CA ALA A 1 9.63 -0.65 11.55
C ALA A 1 8.77 -0.48 10.28
N ARG A 2 9.24 -0.78 9.06
CA ARG A 2 8.46 -0.62 7.81
C ARG A 2 7.39 -1.71 7.60
N ASN A 3 7.71 -2.96 7.93
CA ASN A 3 6.82 -4.11 7.67
C ASN A 3 5.53 -4.06 8.51
N GLU A 4 5.63 -3.70 9.79
CA GLU A 4 4.45 -3.57 10.66
C GLU A 4 3.49 -2.46 10.21
N ASN A 5 4.02 -1.38 9.62
CA ASN A 5 3.17 -0.33 9.05
C ASN A 5 2.36 -0.86 7.86
N THR A 6 2.99 -1.61 6.96
CA THR A 6 2.31 -2.25 5.83
C THR A 6 1.27 -3.28 6.30
N ASN A 7 1.63 -4.12 7.28
CA ASN A 7 0.70 -5.11 7.86
C ASN A 7 -0.54 -4.42 8.46
N GLY A 8 -0.35 -3.32 9.19
CA GLY A 8 -1.45 -2.54 9.74
C GLY A 8 -2.37 -1.94 8.66
N LEU A 9 -1.82 -1.54 7.52
CA LEU A 9 -2.59 -1.01 6.39
C LEU A 9 -3.38 -2.10 5.68
N ILE A 10 -2.79 -3.28 5.46
CA ILE A 10 -3.50 -4.44 4.88
C ILE A 10 -4.68 -4.83 5.77
N ARG A 11 -4.46 -4.90 7.09
CA ARG A 11 -5.52 -5.25 8.06
C ARG A 11 -6.67 -4.24 8.14
N GLN A 12 -6.56 -3.03 7.58
CA GLN A 12 -7.69 -2.08 7.51
C GLN A 12 -8.78 -2.53 6.51
N TYR A 13 -8.43 -3.38 5.55
CA TYR A 13 -9.34 -3.85 4.51
C TYR A 13 -10.00 -5.20 4.84
N LEU A 14 -9.56 -5.85 5.92
CA LEU A 14 -10.07 -7.15 6.34
C LEU A 14 -10.94 -7.00 7.59
N PRO A 15 -11.99 -7.83 7.75
CA PRO A 15 -12.75 -7.89 8.98
C PRO A 15 -11.84 -8.15 10.19
N LYS A 16 -12.18 -7.60 11.35
CA LYS A 16 -11.43 -7.89 12.57
C LYS A 16 -11.47 -9.39 12.84
N SER A 17 -10.31 -9.95 13.21
CA SER A 17 -10.14 -11.36 13.55
C SER A 17 -10.43 -12.35 12.42
N SER A 18 -10.44 -11.92 11.14
CA SER A 18 -10.51 -12.86 10.00
C SER A 18 -9.21 -13.64 9.85
N SER A 19 -9.31 -14.91 9.40
CA SER A 19 -8.14 -15.63 8.90
C SER A 19 -7.68 -15.03 7.58
N PHE A 20 -6.39 -15.18 7.26
CA PHE A 20 -5.90 -14.89 5.92
C PHE A 20 -6.24 -16.02 4.93
N ASP A 21 -6.53 -17.21 5.43
CA ASP A 21 -6.92 -18.36 4.59
C ASP A 21 -8.26 -18.13 3.86
N ASP A 22 -9.11 -17.26 4.41
CA ASP A 22 -10.43 -16.92 3.85
C ASP A 22 -10.36 -15.75 2.86
N VAL A 23 -9.18 -15.17 2.61
CA VAL A 23 -9.02 -14.03 1.71
C VAL A 23 -8.82 -14.53 0.28
N SER A 24 -9.80 -14.25 -0.57
CA SER A 24 -9.73 -14.59 -1.99
C SER A 24 -8.64 -13.79 -2.72
N ASN A 25 -8.12 -14.36 -3.82
CA ASN A 25 -7.16 -13.65 -4.67
C ASN A 25 -7.72 -12.31 -5.19
N GLU A 26 -9.02 -12.25 -5.50
CA GLU A 26 -9.66 -11.00 -5.93
C GLU A 26 -9.62 -9.94 -4.82
N GLN A 27 -9.82 -10.33 -3.56
CA GLN A 27 -9.67 -9.40 -2.43
C GLN A 27 -8.22 -8.96 -2.26
N ILE A 28 -7.25 -9.86 -2.47
CA ILE A 28 -5.83 -9.51 -2.43
C ILE A 28 -5.53 -8.45 -3.49
N GLU A 29 -5.94 -8.68 -4.74
CA GLU A 29 -5.74 -7.75 -5.86
C GLU A 29 -6.39 -6.38 -5.58
N GLN A 30 -7.59 -6.36 -5.01
CA GLN A 30 -8.26 -5.12 -4.63
C GLN A 30 -7.50 -4.35 -3.54
N ILE A 31 -6.98 -5.05 -2.54
CA ILE A 31 -6.19 -4.46 -1.46
C ILE A 31 -4.87 -3.90 -2.01
N GLU A 32 -4.18 -4.68 -2.83
CA GLU A 32 -2.94 -4.25 -3.49
C GLU A 32 -3.18 -3.02 -4.36
N PHE A 33 -4.21 -3.05 -5.21
CA PHE A 33 -4.57 -1.93 -6.05
C PHE A 33 -4.84 -0.68 -5.21
N ALA A 34 -5.65 -0.79 -4.15
CA ALA A 34 -5.98 0.32 -3.27
C ALA A 34 -4.75 0.88 -2.57
N LEU A 35 -3.85 0.03 -2.06
CA LEU A 35 -2.64 0.46 -1.37
C LEU A 35 -1.63 1.13 -2.30
N ASN A 36 -1.47 0.58 -3.51
CA ASN A 36 -0.53 1.07 -4.52
C ASN A 36 -0.99 2.38 -5.17
N HIS A 37 -2.30 2.65 -5.21
CA HIS A 37 -2.88 3.90 -5.71
C HIS A 37 -3.28 4.89 -4.60
N ARG A 38 -2.89 4.63 -3.34
CA ARG A 38 -3.16 5.55 -2.23
C ARG A 38 -2.05 6.59 -2.09
N PRO A 39 -2.35 7.90 -2.20
CA PRO A 39 -1.41 8.98 -1.93
C PRO A 39 -0.76 8.86 -0.55
N ARG A 40 0.57 9.00 -0.47
CA ARG A 40 1.32 8.93 0.80
C ARG A 40 2.05 10.23 1.07
N LYS A 41 1.83 10.82 2.25
CA LYS A 41 2.56 12.03 2.69
C LYS A 41 4.09 11.84 2.64
N THR A 42 4.58 10.65 2.99
CA THR A 42 6.01 10.30 2.93
C THR A 42 6.58 10.26 1.51
N LEU A 43 5.71 10.15 0.50
CA LEU A 43 6.06 10.20 -0.92
C LEU A 43 5.69 11.56 -1.52
N GLY A 44 5.60 12.64 -0.72
CA GLY A 44 5.20 13.95 -1.24
C GLY A 44 3.76 13.98 -1.78
N TRP A 45 2.89 13.11 -1.25
CA TRP A 45 1.52 12.86 -1.71
C TRP A 45 1.39 12.14 -3.06
N TYR A 46 2.48 11.60 -3.60
CA TYR A 46 2.39 10.63 -4.70
C TYR A 46 1.94 9.25 -4.20
N THR A 47 1.41 8.46 -5.12
CA THR A 47 1.07 7.05 -4.91
C THR A 47 2.31 6.16 -5.05
N PRO A 48 2.36 5.01 -4.36
CA PRO A 48 3.44 4.04 -4.57
C PRO A 48 3.62 3.62 -6.03
N SER A 49 2.54 3.43 -6.78
CA SER A 49 2.58 3.10 -8.21
C SER A 49 3.31 4.18 -9.03
N GLU A 50 2.98 5.45 -8.80
CA GLU A 50 3.60 6.58 -9.53
C GLU A 50 5.10 6.69 -9.27
N VAL A 51 5.52 6.52 -8.01
CA VAL A 51 6.94 6.55 -7.64
C VAL A 51 7.68 5.34 -8.21
N MET A 52 7.07 4.15 -8.16
CA MET A 52 7.69 2.91 -8.69
C MET A 52 7.84 2.94 -10.21
N ALA A 53 6.86 3.48 -10.93
CA ALA A 53 6.90 3.62 -12.38
C ALA A 53 7.91 4.69 -12.87
N GLY A 54 8.62 5.36 -11.96
CA GLY A 54 9.65 6.34 -12.29
C GLY A 54 9.10 7.66 -12.82
N PHE A 55 7.77 7.89 -12.75
CA PHE A 55 7.17 9.17 -13.14
C PHE A 55 7.69 10.32 -12.29
N TYR A 56 8.17 10.03 -11.07
CA TYR A 56 8.81 10.99 -10.20
C TYR A 56 10.11 10.39 -9.65
N THR A 57 11.23 10.70 -10.31
CA THR A 57 12.56 10.59 -9.69
C THR A 57 12.59 11.61 -8.57
N VAL A 58 12.12 11.21 -7.38
CA VAL A 58 12.06 12.14 -6.25
C VAL A 58 13.49 12.60 -5.97
N ALA A 59 13.68 13.90 -6.12
CA ALA A 59 14.88 14.65 -5.81
C ALA A 59 15.67 14.01 -4.66
N LEU A 60 16.84 13.47 -5.01
CA LEU A 60 17.95 13.36 -4.08
C LEU A 60 18.25 14.77 -3.55
N ALA A 61 18.37 14.89 -2.23
CA ALA A 61 18.79 16.06 -1.45
C ALA A 61 17.73 17.13 -1.13
N ALA A 62 17.14 17.00 0.06
CA ALA A 62 17.06 18.09 1.03
C ALA A 62 17.08 17.48 2.45
#